data_AF-A0A9N9HFU6-F1
#
_entry.id   AF-A0A9N9HFU6-F1
#
_cell.length_a   1.000
_cell.length_b   1.000
_cell.length_c   1.000
_cell.angle_alpha   90.00
_cell.angle_beta   90.00
_cell.angle_gamma   90.00
#
_symmetry.space_group_name_H-M   'P 1'
#
loop_
_entity.id
_entity.type
_entity.pdbx_description
1 polymer ?
#
loop_
_entity_poly.entity_id
_entity_poly.type
_entity_poly.pdbx_seq_one_letter_code
_entity_poly.pdbx_strand_id
1 'polypeptide(L)'
;FISGVQRGNHVCPDEKFTPTTPKNISTRRLWLDLKYRANEPVLKKMSCVSKGSKRVHMNVNELQNWSTGQRVKFIPPLQPGEIAIVSTSRGVLDIKDAMLLKTGGEVLCRVW
;
A
#
# COMPACT_ATOMS: atom_id res chain seq x y z
N PHE A 1 -8.98 1.11 -3.87
CA PHE A 1 -9.32 0.50 -2.56
C PHE A 1 -10.09 1.46 -1.66
N ILE A 2 -9.58 2.67 -1.44
CA ILE A 2 -10.24 3.72 -0.65
C ILE A 2 -11.03 4.69 -1.56
N SER A 3 -12.01 5.38 -0.99
CA SER A 3 -12.83 6.39 -1.68
C SER A 3 -12.24 7.80 -1.56
N GLY A 4 -11.55 8.09 -0.46
CA GLY A 4 -11.05 9.43 -0.14
C GLY A 4 -9.93 9.39 0.88
N VAL A 5 -9.09 10.42 0.85
CA VAL A 5 -8.02 10.67 1.84
C VAL A 5 -8.10 12.15 2.22
N GLN A 6 -8.20 12.43 3.52
CA GLN A 6 -8.25 13.78 4.05
C GLN A 6 -7.30 13.92 5.24
N ARG A 7 -6.72 15.12 5.42
CA ARG A 7 -5.96 15.43 6.63
C ARG A 7 -6.93 15.89 7.72
N GLY A 8 -6.58 15.66 8.97
CA GLY A 8 -7.40 16.07 10.10
C GLY A 8 -6.62 16.07 11.40
N ASN A 9 -7.36 16.19 12.50
CA ASN A 9 -6.85 15.90 13.84
C ASN A 9 -7.40 14.53 14.31
N HIS A 10 -7.24 14.21 15.60
CA HIS A 10 -7.74 12.95 16.18
C HIS A 10 -9.26 12.91 16.40
N VAL A 11 -9.96 14.04 16.24
CA VAL A 11 -11.40 14.18 16.45
C VAL A 11 -12.16 14.16 15.13
N CYS A 12 -11.71 14.95 14.15
CA CYS A 12 -12.39 15.12 12.88
C CYS A 12 -11.43 15.40 11.71
N PRO A 13 -11.88 15.18 10.47
CA PRO A 13 -11.20 15.66 9.27
C PRO A 13 -11.24 17.20 9.18
N ASP A 14 -10.22 17.78 8.55
CA ASP A 14 -10.09 19.23 8.39
C ASP A 14 -11.09 19.76 7.35
N GLU A 15 -12.07 20.58 7.76
CA GLU A 15 -12.98 21.27 6.83
C GLU A 15 -12.25 22.27 5.92
N LYS A 16 -11.25 22.94 6.48
CA LYS A 16 -10.37 23.88 5.76
C LYS A 16 -8.93 23.42 5.91
N PHE A 17 -8.13 23.61 4.87
CA PHE A 17 -6.71 23.24 4.91
C PHE A 17 -6.02 23.94 6.08
N THR A 18 -5.37 23.16 6.94
CA THR A 18 -4.55 23.68 8.03
C THR A 18 -3.14 23.11 7.93
N PRO A 19 -2.09 23.96 7.97
CA PRO A 19 -0.72 23.49 7.77
C PRO A 19 -0.26 22.63 8.95
N THR A 20 0.60 21.65 8.64
CA THR A 20 1.30 20.85 9.66
C THR A 20 2.49 21.67 10.16
N THR A 21 2.49 21.99 11.44
CA THR A 21 3.54 22.74 12.14
C THR A 21 4.04 21.92 13.33
N PRO A 22 5.24 22.21 13.87
CA PRO A 22 5.75 21.50 15.06
C PRO A 22 4.79 21.53 16.25
N LYS A 23 3.96 22.57 16.37
CA LYS A 23 2.96 22.71 17.44
C LYS A 23 1.78 21.75 17.33
N ASN A 24 1.43 21.30 16.12
CA ASN A 24 0.23 20.47 15.88
C ASN A 24 0.54 19.08 15.32
N ILE A 25 1.80 18.76 15.00
CA ILE A 25 2.16 17.51 14.33
C ILE A 25 1.73 16.24 15.08
N SER A 26 1.75 16.28 16.42
CA SER A 26 1.36 15.15 17.28
C SER A 26 -0.14 14.82 17.18
N THR A 27 -0.99 15.82 16.94
CA THR A 27 -2.45 15.66 16.86
C THR A 27 -2.93 15.38 15.44
N ARG A 28 -2.09 15.56 14.41
CA ARG A 28 -2.44 15.31 13.01
C ARG A 28 -2.72 13.84 12.71
N ARG A 29 -3.75 13.60 11.91
CA ARG A 29 -4.15 12.27 11.43
C ARG A 29 -4.50 12.30 9.94
N LEU A 30 -4.44 11.12 9.33
CA LEU A 30 -5.00 10.86 8.01
C LEU A 30 -6.33 10.16 8.20
N TRP A 31 -7.39 10.77 7.68
CA TRP A 31 -8.73 10.19 7.60
C TRP A 31 -8.87 9.51 6.24
N LEU A 32 -9.38 8.28 6.25
CA LEU A 32 -9.52 7.43 5.08
C LEU A 32 -10.97 7.02 4.93
N ASP A 33 -11.54 7.24 3.76
CA ASP A 33 -12.89 6.79 3.46
C ASP A 33 -12.84 5.41 2.83
N LEU A 34 -13.48 4.43 3.48
CA LEU A 34 -13.56 3.07 3.00
C LEU A 34 -14.66 2.92 1.94
N LYS A 35 -14.38 2.14 0.90
CA LYS A 35 -15.32 1.90 -0.19
C LYS A 35 -16.06 0.58 0.01
N TYR A 36 -17.37 0.60 -0.22
CA TYR A 36 -18.25 -0.58 -0.18
C TYR A 36 -19.03 -0.69 -1.50
N ARG A 37 -19.30 -1.91 -1.95
CA ARG A 37 -20.11 -2.18 -3.14
C ARG A 37 -20.87 -3.49 -2.93
N ALA A 38 -22.15 -3.52 -3.30
CA ALA A 38 -23.00 -4.71 -3.19
C ALA A 38 -22.97 -5.34 -1.78
N ASN A 39 -23.07 -4.49 -0.75
CA ASN A 39 -22.96 -4.89 0.67
C ASN A 39 -21.64 -5.57 1.08
N GLU A 40 -20.58 -5.47 0.26
CA GLU A 40 -19.25 -5.96 0.60
C GLU A 40 -18.20 -4.84 0.64
N PRO A 41 -17.21 -4.91 1.54
CA PRO A 41 -16.07 -3.99 1.53
C PRO A 41 -15.18 -4.25 0.31
N VAL A 42 -14.72 -3.18 -0.35
CA VAL A 42 -13.78 -3.25 -1.47
C VAL A 42 -12.35 -3.51 -0.99
N LEU A 43 -12.02 -3.04 0.22
CA LEU A 43 -10.77 -3.38 0.90
C LEU A 43 -11.09 -4.47 1.93
N LYS A 44 -10.94 -5.73 1.55
CA LYS A 44 -11.29 -6.89 2.39
C LYS A 44 -10.16 -7.25 3.35
N LYS A 45 -8.92 -7.22 2.87
CA LYS A 45 -7.74 -7.61 3.64
C LYS A 45 -6.50 -6.85 3.19
N MET A 46 -5.67 -6.49 4.17
CA MET A 46 -4.35 -5.93 3.93
C MET A 46 -3.36 -6.64 4.83
N SER A 47 -2.24 -7.11 4.27
CA SER A 47 -1.20 -7.77 5.06
C SER A 47 0.19 -7.30 4.66
N CYS A 48 0.99 -6.93 5.67
CA CYS A 48 2.38 -6.53 5.47
C CYS A 48 3.23 -7.73 5.06
N VAL A 49 3.99 -7.56 3.98
CA VAL A 49 4.93 -8.54 3.44
C VAL A 49 6.30 -8.28 4.04
N SER A 50 6.81 -7.05 3.89
CA SER A 50 8.02 -6.59 4.56
C SER A 50 7.69 -6.14 5.99
N LYS A 51 8.37 -6.73 6.98
CA LYS A 51 8.18 -6.43 8.40
C LYS A 51 9.48 -5.87 8.98
N GLY A 52 9.39 -5.16 10.12
CA GLY A 52 10.58 -4.61 10.79
C GLY A 52 11.64 -5.67 11.12
N SER A 53 11.21 -6.89 11.45
CA SER A 53 12.10 -8.03 11.72
C SER A 53 12.72 -8.65 10.46
N LYS A 54 12.06 -8.53 9.31
CA LYS A 54 12.54 -9.10 8.05
C LYS A 54 12.04 -8.27 6.87
N ARG A 55 12.95 -7.48 6.32
CA ARG A 55 12.70 -6.68 5.12
C ARG A 55 12.71 -7.55 3.87
N VAL A 56 11.79 -7.27 2.95
CA VAL A 56 11.64 -8.03 1.71
C VAL A 56 11.83 -7.10 0.54
N HIS A 57 12.95 -7.25 -0.15
CA HIS A 57 13.20 -6.57 -1.42
C HIS A 57 13.01 -7.57 -2.56
N MET A 58 12.43 -7.13 -3.68
CA MET A 58 12.33 -7.92 -4.91
C MET A 58 12.88 -7.16 -6.10
N ASN A 59 13.61 -7.85 -6.97
CA ASN A 59 14.00 -7.31 -8.27
C ASN A 59 12.84 -7.42 -9.29
N VAL A 60 12.99 -6.85 -10.48
CA VAL A 60 11.92 -6.83 -11.49
C VAL A 60 11.49 -8.23 -11.92
N ASN A 61 12.46 -9.14 -12.13
CA ASN A 61 12.18 -10.51 -12.54
C ASN A 61 11.44 -11.30 -11.44
N GLU A 62 11.81 -11.07 -10.18
CA GLU A 62 11.15 -11.61 -9.00
C GLU A 62 9.70 -11.09 -8.88
N LEU A 63 9.47 -9.79 -9.11
CA LEU A 63 8.11 -9.23 -9.15
C LEU A 63 7.29 -9.86 -10.28
N GLN A 64 7.89 -10.06 -11.45
CA GLN A 64 7.21 -10.70 -12.58
C GLN A 64 6.82 -12.13 -12.25
N ASN A 65 7.76 -12.95 -11.75
CA ASN A 65 7.49 -14.32 -11.32
C ASN A 65 6.43 -14.38 -10.21
N TRP A 66 6.46 -13.44 -9.27
CA TRP A 66 5.49 -13.40 -8.19
C TRP A 66 4.08 -13.05 -8.69
N SER A 67 3.99 -12.13 -9.66
CA SER A 67 2.73 -11.74 -10.30
C SER A 67 2.12 -12.83 -11.18
N THR A 68 2.94 -13.73 -11.75
CA THR A 68 2.48 -14.86 -12.58
C THR A 68 2.10 -16.09 -11.76
N GLY A 69 2.04 -15.96 -10.44
CA GLY A 69 1.61 -17.04 -9.55
C GLY A 69 2.72 -17.97 -9.09
N GLN A 70 4.00 -17.61 -9.31
CA GLN A 70 5.11 -18.38 -8.75
C GLN A 70 5.42 -17.93 -7.31
N ARG A 71 5.87 -18.88 -6.50
CA ARG A 71 6.40 -18.58 -5.17
C ARG A 71 7.76 -17.91 -5.32
N VAL A 72 7.94 -16.76 -4.68
CA VAL A 72 9.22 -16.04 -4.71
C VAL A 72 9.73 -15.89 -3.28
N LYS A 73 10.97 -16.35 -3.05
CA LYS A 73 11.58 -16.45 -1.71
C LYS A 73 10.68 -17.31 -0.82
N PHE A 74 10.25 -16.77 0.32
CA PHE A 74 9.36 -17.44 1.27
C PHE A 74 7.89 -17.01 1.13
N ILE A 75 7.58 -16.10 0.19
CA ILE A 75 6.29 -15.42 0.10
C ILE A 75 5.37 -16.19 -0.86
N PRO A 76 4.12 -16.49 -0.44
CA PRO A 76 3.18 -17.19 -1.30
C PRO A 76 2.79 -16.32 -2.51
N PRO A 77 2.45 -16.95 -3.64
CA PRO A 77 2.11 -16.25 -4.88
C PRO A 77 0.95 -15.26 -4.71
N LEU A 78 0.94 -14.22 -5.55
CA LEU A 78 -0.16 -13.26 -5.59
C LEU A 78 -1.42 -13.95 -6.11
N GLN A 79 -2.55 -13.72 -5.46
CA GLN A 79 -3.83 -14.31 -5.88
C GLN A 79 -4.55 -13.39 -6.88
N PRO A 80 -5.45 -13.92 -7.72
CA PRO A 80 -6.25 -13.09 -8.61
C PRO A 80 -7.03 -12.01 -7.86
N GLY A 81 -6.95 -10.77 -8.33
CA GLY A 81 -7.60 -9.61 -7.71
C GLY A 81 -6.81 -8.96 -6.56
N GLU A 82 -5.71 -9.56 -6.12
CA GLU A 82 -4.80 -8.91 -5.19
C GLU A 82 -3.86 -7.94 -5.89
N ILE A 83 -3.46 -6.92 -5.13
CA ILE A 83 -2.46 -5.92 -5.52
C ILE A 83 -1.33 -5.95 -4.51
N ALA A 84 -0.10 -5.79 -4.98
CA ALA A 84 1.06 -5.64 -4.11
C ALA A 84 1.65 -4.24 -4.24
N ILE A 85 1.91 -3.63 -3.08
CA ILE A 85 2.47 -2.28 -2.99
C ILE A 85 3.98 -2.39 -2.77
N VAL A 86 4.75 -1.74 -3.64
CA VAL A 86 6.20 -1.80 -3.67
C VAL A 86 6.78 -0.41 -3.46
N SER A 87 7.65 -0.25 -2.47
CA SER A 87 8.47 0.94 -2.27
C SER A 87 9.69 0.87 -3.19
N THR A 88 9.74 1.74 -4.18
CA THR A 88 10.82 1.81 -5.17
C THR A 88 11.59 3.12 -5.04
N SER A 89 12.68 3.28 -5.78
CA SER A 89 13.40 4.56 -5.88
C SER A 89 12.56 5.69 -6.50
N ARG A 90 11.43 5.37 -7.14
CA ARG A 90 10.50 6.34 -7.74
C ARG A 90 9.26 6.60 -6.88
N GLY A 91 9.27 6.13 -5.63
CA GLY A 91 8.14 6.21 -4.71
C GLY A 91 7.40 4.88 -4.59
N VAL A 92 6.23 4.95 -3.97
CA VAL A 92 5.39 3.79 -3.69
C VAL A 92 4.49 3.51 -4.90
N LEU A 93 4.63 2.31 -5.47
CA LEU A 93 3.97 1.91 -6.72
C LEU A 93 3.22 0.59 -6.53
N ASP A 94 2.24 0.35 -7.41
CA ASP A 94 1.69 -0.99 -7.61
C ASP A 94 2.74 -1.90 -8.28
N ILE A 95 2.64 -3.21 -8.09
CA ILE A 95 3.49 -4.22 -8.75
C ILE A 95 3.48 -4.06 -10.27
N LYS A 96 2.32 -3.77 -10.86
CA LYS A 96 2.19 -3.56 -12.31
C LYS A 96 3.00 -2.34 -12.76
N ASP A 97 2.85 -1.22 -12.08
CA ASP A 97 3.58 0.01 -12.38
C ASP A 97 5.09 -0.16 -12.15
N ALA A 98 5.48 -0.84 -11.08
CA ALA A 98 6.88 -1.14 -10.79
C ALA A 98 7.51 -2.01 -11.91
N MET A 99 6.79 -3.01 -12.43
CA MET A 99 7.23 -3.82 -13.56
C MET A 99 7.31 -3.03 -14.86
N LEU A 100 6.30 -2.20 -15.16
CA LEU A 100 6.28 -1.33 -16.35
C LEU A 100 7.47 -0.35 -16.35
N LEU A 101 7.78 0.23 -15.19
CA LEU A 101 8.91 1.13 -15.00
C LEU A 101 10.25 0.41 -14.86
N LYS A 102 10.26 -0.93 -14.89
CA LYS A 102 11.44 -1.79 -14.72
C LYS A 102 12.23 -1.46 -13.45
N THR A 103 11.52 -1.22 -12.35
CA THR A 103 12.11 -0.90 -11.05
C THR A 103 11.69 -1.92 -10.00
N GLY A 104 12.68 -2.54 -9.34
CA GLY A 104 12.46 -3.35 -8.14
C GLY A 104 12.32 -2.46 -6.89
N GLY A 105 12.14 -3.10 -5.73
CA GLY A 105 11.97 -2.36 -4.48
C GLY A 105 11.62 -3.24 -3.28
N GLU A 106 11.31 -2.59 -2.16
CA GLU A 106 10.78 -3.25 -0.96
C GLU A 106 9.29 -3.55 -1.14
N VAL A 107 8.87 -4.80 -0.97
CA VAL A 107 7.45 -5.17 -1.04
C VAL A 107 6.80 -4.89 0.32
N LEU A 108 6.04 -3.81 0.41
CA LEU A 108 5.46 -3.34 1.67
C LEU A 108 4.32 -4.26 2.12
N CYS A 109 3.30 -4.43 1.29
CA CYS A 109 2.09 -5.15 1.64
C CYS A 109 1.36 -5.68 0.41
N ARG A 110 0.51 -6.69 0.63
CA ARG A 110 -0.49 -7.15 -0.33
C ARG A 110 -1.88 -6.80 0.15
N VAL A 111 -2.75 -6.46 -0.79
CA VAL A 111 -4.10 -5.96 -0.55
C VAL A 111 -5.08 -6.79 -1.38
N TRP A 112 -6.20 -7.15 -0.76
CA TRP A 112 -7.32 -7.89 -1.33
C TRP A 112 -8.63 -7.17 -1.03
#